data_AF-K8EFP7-F1
#
_entry.id   AF-K8EFP7-F1
#
_cell.length_a   1.000
_cell.length_b   1.000
_cell.length_c   1.000
_cell.angle_alpha   90.00
_cell.angle_beta   90.00
_cell.angle_gamma   90.00
#
_symmetry.space_group_name_H-M   'P 1'
#
loop_
_entity.id
_entity.type
_entity.pdbx_description
1 polymer ?
#
loop_
_entity_poly.entity_id
_entity_poly.type
_entity_poly.pdbx_seq_one_letter_code
_entity_poly.pdbx_strand_id
1 'polypeptide(L)'
;MTAPQISARYSTHAFASTSRAFSSPKLKSRCCSHRRLNRRRLKRDGEFCCASSSDTGETISENGSAKPSEASPFPLLSFANDSAREQLLSSSSYTHVSPGVCDAHASDVAIRAAWVVLLRSQHPSHRANAKRTKDMFHQEDESFLERYHEWERKYDMFLSSVESDAYQGGTLLNVVSEKEKLLREYGLPDLFRAVKASENALCSDVLFQSLRDDVDNSEDSLKSAIEIALAGNLFDAGAAQAVQNVVGGSSFKGDSNKFAFKNSEDLQFAFEASRKRVRNSEWLCDDLDELRANEYDRVCVFCDNAGADVLGMTLLARELAKRTKGAKVALVANELAALNDVTINELEEFYRVCEEHDPEYLQLYRENGKIALLSSGQASTLLNLNATGKDINDWVKREDTVGGVDMEGKKLKWLVVLDGMGRSLESNWECGKYVQPHVDVLNLAMVKSEINAKRLGANVYDCVCKLSNSR
;
A
#
# COMPACT_ATOMS: atom_id res chain seq x y z
N MET A 1 20.06 -49.46 -3.17
CA MET A 1 19.30 -48.96 -1.99
C MET A 1 18.62 -47.68 -2.42
N THR A 2 17.30 -47.74 -2.56
CA THR A 2 16.41 -46.74 -3.15
C THR A 2 16.01 -45.68 -2.12
N ALA A 3 16.12 -44.41 -2.50
CA ALA A 3 15.64 -43.25 -1.76
C ALA A 3 14.10 -43.08 -1.91
N PRO A 4 13.38 -42.55 -0.91
CA PRO A 4 11.93 -42.45 -0.97
C PRO A 4 11.48 -41.20 -1.75
N GLN A 5 10.55 -41.40 -2.69
CA GLN A 5 9.78 -40.34 -3.35
C GLN A 5 8.71 -39.81 -2.39
N ILE A 6 8.74 -38.50 -2.11
CA ILE A 6 7.64 -37.80 -1.44
C ILE A 6 6.66 -37.32 -2.53
N SER A 7 5.54 -38.04 -2.64
CA SER A 7 4.38 -37.65 -3.45
C SER A 7 3.44 -36.80 -2.59
N ALA A 8 3.37 -35.49 -2.84
CA ALA A 8 2.33 -34.64 -2.28
C ALA A 8 1.04 -34.83 -3.08
N ARG A 9 0.12 -35.65 -2.56
CA ARG A 9 -1.26 -35.73 -3.05
C ARG A 9 -2.09 -34.64 -2.37
N TYR A 10 -2.53 -33.65 -3.13
CA TYR A 10 -3.60 -32.75 -2.70
C TYR A 10 -4.93 -33.52 -2.75
N SER A 11 -5.55 -33.70 -1.58
CA SER A 11 -6.84 -34.38 -1.42
C SER A 11 -7.98 -33.36 -1.47
N THR A 12 -8.83 -33.46 -2.49
CA THR A 12 -10.12 -32.77 -2.57
C THR A 12 -11.20 -33.63 -1.92
N HIS A 13 -11.61 -33.29 -0.69
CA HIS A 13 -12.80 -33.89 -0.08
C HIS A 13 -13.95 -32.89 -0.05
N ALA A 14 -14.92 -33.12 -0.93
CA ALA A 14 -16.24 -32.49 -0.92
C ALA A 14 -17.14 -33.21 0.10
N PHE A 15 -17.64 -32.48 1.09
CA PHE A 15 -18.70 -32.97 1.97
C PHE A 15 -20.07 -32.65 1.36
N ALA A 16 -20.88 -33.68 1.15
CA ALA A 16 -22.28 -33.57 0.82
C ALA A 16 -23.09 -33.28 2.09
N SER A 17 -23.95 -32.26 2.06
CA SER A 17 -24.99 -32.08 3.08
C SER A 17 -26.37 -31.98 2.44
N THR A 18 -27.27 -32.74 3.04
CA THR A 18 -28.65 -33.03 2.63
C THR A 18 -29.57 -31.84 2.88
N SER A 19 -30.40 -31.53 1.88
CA SER A 19 -31.44 -30.50 1.94
C SER A 19 -32.65 -30.92 2.80
N ARG A 20 -33.14 -30.00 3.63
CA ARG A 20 -34.53 -29.98 4.09
C ARG A 20 -35.08 -28.57 3.94
N ALA A 21 -36.06 -28.45 3.05
CA ALA A 21 -36.81 -27.23 2.77
C ALA A 21 -37.77 -26.91 3.92
N PHE A 22 -37.82 -25.63 4.31
CA PHE A 22 -38.95 -25.07 5.04
C PHE A 22 -39.43 -23.81 4.31
N SER A 23 -40.72 -23.83 4.01
CA SER A 23 -41.49 -22.84 3.26
C SER A 23 -41.77 -21.56 4.06
N SER A 24 -41.61 -20.41 3.43
CA SER A 24 -42.07 -19.09 3.91
C SER A 24 -43.38 -18.66 3.25
N PRO A 25 -44.32 -18.01 3.97
CA PRO A 25 -45.51 -17.42 3.38
C PRO A 25 -45.35 -15.94 3.03
N LYS A 26 -46.04 -15.57 1.94
CA LYS A 26 -46.14 -14.24 1.30
C LYS A 26 -46.87 -13.20 2.15
N LEU A 27 -46.42 -11.94 2.10
CA LEU A 27 -47.24 -10.73 2.31
C LEU A 27 -46.66 -9.59 1.45
N LYS A 28 -47.26 -9.29 0.30
CA LYS A 28 -48.27 -8.24 0.02
C LYS A 28 -47.77 -6.78 0.15
N SER A 29 -47.58 -6.22 -1.04
CA SER A 29 -47.43 -4.82 -1.44
C SER A 29 -48.37 -3.83 -0.75
N ARG A 30 -47.87 -2.62 -0.48
CA ARG A 30 -48.66 -1.38 -0.57
C ARG A 30 -47.83 -0.24 -1.16
N CYS A 31 -48.48 0.44 -2.10
CA CYS A 31 -48.02 1.55 -2.92
C CYS A 31 -48.47 2.88 -2.29
N CYS A 32 -47.66 3.93 -2.42
CA CYS A 32 -47.96 5.38 -2.45
C CYS A 32 -46.60 6.11 -2.32
N SER A 33 -46.25 7.23 -2.95
CA SER A 33 -46.87 8.10 -3.95
C SER A 33 -45.79 9.13 -4.34
N HIS A 34 -45.72 9.49 -5.62
CA HIS A 34 -44.81 10.50 -6.18
C HIS A 34 -44.90 11.89 -5.52
N ARG A 35 -43.73 12.53 -5.31
CA ARG A 35 -43.60 14.00 -5.38
C ARG A 35 -42.38 14.37 -6.20
N ARG A 36 -42.63 15.02 -7.34
CA ARG A 36 -41.68 15.79 -8.15
C ARG A 36 -41.35 17.10 -7.42
N LEU A 37 -40.08 17.50 -7.40
CA LEU A 37 -39.68 18.88 -7.12
C LEU A 37 -38.61 19.37 -8.12
N ASN A 38 -38.75 20.65 -8.44
CA ASN A 38 -38.32 21.32 -9.66
C ASN A 38 -36.83 21.66 -9.72
N ARG A 39 -36.25 21.49 -10.93
CA ARG A 39 -35.00 22.14 -11.35
C ARG A 39 -35.21 23.65 -11.52
N ARG A 40 -34.41 24.47 -10.82
CA ARG A 40 -34.20 25.89 -11.17
C ARG A 40 -32.71 26.13 -11.42
N ARG A 41 -32.41 26.54 -12.66
CA ARG A 41 -31.15 27.13 -13.09
C ARG A 41 -30.90 28.44 -12.33
N LEU A 42 -29.69 28.61 -11.80
CA LEU A 42 -29.15 29.91 -11.42
C LEU A 42 -27.85 30.11 -12.18
N LYS A 43 -27.85 31.12 -13.06
CA LYS A 43 -26.64 31.76 -13.61
C LYS A 43 -26.01 32.60 -12.50
N ARG A 44 -24.69 32.56 -12.38
CA ARG A 44 -23.91 33.68 -11.82
C ARG A 44 -22.69 33.90 -12.70
N ASP A 45 -22.64 35.10 -13.24
CA ASP A 45 -21.47 35.73 -13.83
C ASP A 45 -20.49 36.09 -12.70
N GLY A 46 -19.20 35.90 -12.96
CA GLY A 46 -18.10 36.23 -12.05
C GLY A 46 -16.80 36.20 -12.82
N GLU A 47 -16.37 37.39 -13.24
CA GLU A 47 -15.13 37.67 -13.95
C GLU A 47 -13.90 37.13 -13.18
N PHE A 48 -13.05 36.37 -13.86
CA PHE A 48 -11.69 36.08 -13.38
C PHE A 48 -10.68 36.62 -14.39
N CYS A 49 -9.94 37.63 -13.94
CA CYS A 49 -8.88 38.29 -14.68
C CYS A 49 -7.75 37.31 -15.01
N CYS A 50 -7.46 37.17 -16.31
CA CYS A 50 -6.24 36.55 -16.81
C CYS A 50 -5.06 37.50 -16.62
N ALA A 51 -4.06 37.09 -15.85
CA ALA A 51 -2.73 37.70 -15.87
C ALA A 51 -1.75 36.71 -16.51
N SER A 52 -1.26 37.10 -17.66
CA SER A 52 -0.21 36.48 -18.45
C SER A 52 1.14 36.49 -17.72
N SER A 53 1.83 35.35 -17.68
CA SER A 53 3.29 35.32 -17.54
C SER A 53 3.88 34.39 -18.59
N SER A 54 4.81 34.95 -19.34
CA SER A 54 5.54 34.47 -20.50
C SER A 54 6.40 33.22 -20.24
N ASP A 55 6.14 32.20 -21.07
CA ASP A 55 7.09 31.47 -21.92
C ASP A 55 8.60 31.65 -21.63
N THR A 56 9.22 30.62 -21.04
CA THR A 56 10.59 30.21 -21.36
C THR A 56 10.60 28.70 -21.56
N GLY A 57 10.70 28.29 -22.82
CA GLY A 57 10.63 26.90 -23.22
C GLY A 57 11.76 26.04 -22.66
N GLU A 58 11.37 24.89 -22.10
CA GLU A 58 12.17 23.68 -22.09
C GLU A 58 11.42 22.61 -22.86
N THR A 59 12.02 22.19 -23.97
CA THR A 59 11.60 21.07 -24.81
C THR A 59 11.50 19.80 -23.98
N ILE A 60 10.27 19.32 -23.80
CA ILE A 60 9.98 17.99 -23.27
C ILE A 60 10.53 16.97 -24.26
N SER A 61 11.57 16.22 -23.86
CA SER A 61 12.04 15.09 -24.65
C SER A 61 11.08 13.91 -24.46
N GLU A 62 10.35 13.56 -25.52
CA GLU A 62 9.68 12.28 -25.68
C GLU A 62 10.73 11.15 -25.75
N ASN A 63 11.15 10.67 -24.58
CA ASN A 63 11.76 9.35 -24.34
C ASN A 63 11.98 9.25 -22.82
N GLY A 64 11.01 8.64 -22.13
CA GLY A 64 10.93 8.52 -20.68
C GLY A 64 11.96 7.58 -20.06
N SER A 65 13.24 7.90 -20.15
CA SER A 65 14.25 7.43 -19.20
C SER A 65 14.55 8.57 -18.23
N ALA A 66 13.79 8.67 -17.14
CA ALA A 66 14.18 9.50 -16.02
C ALA A 66 15.58 9.03 -15.55
N LYS A 67 16.56 9.94 -15.53
CA LYS A 67 17.89 9.64 -15.00
C LYS A 67 17.77 9.38 -13.49
N PRO A 68 18.21 8.21 -12.97
CA PRO A 68 18.17 7.93 -11.53
C PRO A 68 19.39 8.55 -10.83
N SER A 69 19.49 9.88 -10.77
CA SER A 69 20.64 10.59 -10.16
C SER A 69 20.34 11.36 -8.87
N GLU A 70 19.14 11.26 -8.30
CA GLU A 70 18.77 12.00 -7.07
C GLU A 70 18.41 11.13 -5.86
N ALA A 71 18.39 9.79 -6.02
CA ALA A 71 18.12 8.89 -4.90
C ALA A 71 19.27 8.92 -3.88
N SER A 72 18.94 9.03 -2.61
CA SER A 72 19.91 9.02 -1.49
C SER A 72 19.32 8.30 -0.28
N PRO A 73 20.14 7.85 0.68
CA PRO A 73 19.62 7.19 1.86
C PRO A 73 18.66 8.07 2.65
N PHE A 74 17.60 7.46 3.17
CA PHE A 74 16.58 8.11 3.96
C PHE A 74 17.22 8.80 5.18
N PRO A 75 17.00 10.10 5.42
CA PRO A 75 17.82 10.86 6.38
C PRO A 75 17.72 10.39 7.84
N LEU A 76 16.66 9.70 8.23
CA LEU A 76 16.47 9.20 9.60
C LEU A 76 17.17 7.87 9.89
N LEU A 77 17.81 7.25 8.89
CA LEU A 77 18.66 6.10 9.11
C LEU A 77 19.95 6.50 9.84
N SER A 78 20.41 5.66 10.76
CA SER A 78 21.65 5.85 11.50
C SER A 78 22.85 5.40 10.67
N PHE A 79 23.20 6.15 9.63
CA PHE A 79 24.53 6.04 9.02
C PHE A 79 25.50 6.88 9.85
N ALA A 80 26.35 6.24 10.64
CA ALA A 80 27.52 6.93 11.18
C ALA A 80 28.36 7.35 9.96
N ASN A 81 28.42 8.66 9.69
CA ASN A 81 29.30 9.48 8.85
C ASN A 81 30.05 8.82 7.67
N ASP A 82 30.31 9.54 6.57
CA ASP A 82 30.91 8.97 5.35
C ASP A 82 32.21 8.16 5.53
N SER A 83 33.03 8.41 6.56
CA SER A 83 34.23 7.60 6.87
C SER A 83 33.94 6.32 7.68
N ALA A 84 32.84 6.27 8.43
CA ALA A 84 32.39 5.07 9.15
C ALA A 84 31.50 4.19 8.25
N ARG A 85 30.89 4.78 7.21
CA ARG A 85 30.15 4.09 6.14
C ARG A 85 30.98 3.02 5.42
N GLU A 86 32.28 3.24 5.18
CA GLU A 86 33.16 2.23 4.56
C GLU A 86 33.57 1.08 5.49
N GLN A 87 33.72 1.33 6.80
CA GLN A 87 34.05 0.28 7.79
C GLN A 87 32.81 -0.52 8.25
N LEU A 88 31.64 0.12 8.35
CA LEU A 88 30.38 -0.48 8.84
C LEU A 88 29.68 -1.42 7.85
N LEU A 89 30.02 -1.35 6.56
CA LEU A 89 29.62 -2.33 5.54
C LEU A 89 30.09 -3.76 5.86
N SER A 90 30.91 -3.94 6.90
CA SER A 90 31.38 -5.25 7.36
C SER A 90 30.67 -5.80 8.60
N SER A 91 29.78 -5.07 9.31
CA SER A 91 29.11 -5.67 10.48
C SER A 91 27.74 -5.16 10.96
N SER A 92 27.24 -3.95 10.64
CA SER A 92 25.91 -3.50 11.15
C SER A 92 25.17 -2.41 10.35
N SER A 93 25.53 -2.11 9.09
CA SER A 93 24.80 -1.12 8.29
C SER A 93 23.41 -1.63 7.87
N TYR A 94 22.39 -0.76 7.85
CA TYR A 94 21.12 -1.05 7.18
C TYR A 94 21.39 -1.35 5.71
N THR A 95 21.39 -2.63 5.36
CA THR A 95 21.23 -3.06 3.99
C THR A 95 19.78 -2.80 3.60
N HIS A 96 19.46 -2.61 2.32
CA HIS A 96 18.08 -2.52 1.79
C HIS A 96 17.31 -3.85 1.91
N VAL A 97 17.83 -4.67 2.83
CA VAL A 97 17.80 -6.09 3.07
C VAL A 97 17.92 -6.11 4.60
N SER A 98 16.88 -5.67 5.31
CA SER A 98 16.76 -5.71 6.77
C SER A 98 15.90 -6.92 7.15
N PRO A 99 16.31 -7.81 8.10
CA PRO A 99 16.00 -9.26 8.27
C PRO A 99 14.68 -9.85 7.72
N GLY A 100 14.36 -9.50 6.48
CA GLY A 100 13.09 -9.66 5.82
C GLY A 100 13.09 -10.84 4.87
N VAL A 101 12.05 -10.95 4.04
CA VAL A 101 12.09 -11.88 2.90
C VAL A 101 13.14 -11.42 1.87
N CYS A 102 13.43 -10.12 1.78
CA CYS A 102 14.52 -9.62 0.96
C CYS A 102 15.88 -10.20 1.40
N ASP A 103 16.05 -10.50 2.69
CA ASP A 103 17.26 -11.03 3.34
C ASP A 103 17.37 -12.52 3.31
N ALA A 104 16.27 -13.20 3.01
CA ALA A 104 16.30 -14.64 2.82
C ALA A 104 17.37 -14.94 1.76
N HIS A 105 18.33 -15.80 2.12
CA HIS A 105 19.64 -15.89 1.47
C HIS A 105 19.51 -15.90 -0.06
N ALA A 106 19.91 -14.81 -0.73
CA ALA A 106 19.91 -14.71 -2.19
C ALA A 106 20.74 -15.84 -2.85
N SER A 107 21.65 -16.47 -2.10
CA SER A 107 22.41 -17.66 -2.51
C SER A 107 21.68 -18.99 -2.30
N ASP A 108 20.61 -19.03 -1.50
CA ASP A 108 19.78 -20.22 -1.27
C ASP A 108 18.81 -20.45 -2.43
N VAL A 109 19.05 -21.54 -3.15
CA VAL A 109 18.29 -21.97 -4.32
C VAL A 109 16.83 -22.26 -3.97
N ALA A 110 16.54 -22.84 -2.80
CA ALA A 110 15.18 -23.18 -2.41
C ALA A 110 14.34 -21.93 -2.12
N ILE A 111 14.95 -20.92 -1.51
CA ILE A 111 14.32 -19.61 -1.27
C ILE A 111 14.06 -18.91 -2.62
N ARG A 112 15.04 -18.85 -3.52
CA ARG A 112 14.86 -18.27 -4.86
C ARG A 112 13.77 -18.99 -5.66
N ALA A 113 13.74 -20.33 -5.62
CA ALA A 113 12.69 -21.10 -6.27
C ALA A 113 11.30 -20.77 -5.71
N ALA A 114 11.17 -20.57 -4.39
CA ALA A 114 9.91 -20.15 -3.78
C ALA A 114 9.48 -18.75 -4.25
N TRP A 115 10.42 -17.80 -4.40
CA TRP A 115 10.12 -16.48 -4.98
C TRP A 115 9.64 -16.60 -6.43
N VAL A 116 10.30 -17.43 -7.24
CA VAL A 116 9.93 -17.58 -8.65
C VAL A 116 8.53 -18.20 -8.79
N VAL A 117 8.18 -19.20 -7.97
CA VAL A 117 6.81 -19.73 -7.91
C VAL A 117 5.82 -18.63 -7.55
N LEU A 118 6.12 -17.82 -6.52
CA LEU A 118 5.27 -16.71 -6.11
C LEU A 118 5.07 -15.70 -7.25
N LEU A 119 6.14 -15.27 -7.90
CA LEU A 119 6.09 -14.24 -8.96
C LEU A 119 5.40 -14.76 -10.23
N ARG A 120 5.63 -16.01 -10.63
CA ARG A 120 4.90 -16.66 -11.73
C ARG A 120 3.39 -16.75 -11.45
N SER A 121 3.01 -16.95 -10.19
CA SER A 121 1.59 -17.01 -9.82
C SER A 121 0.84 -15.70 -10.05
N GLN A 122 1.56 -14.57 -10.23
CA GLN A 122 0.97 -13.25 -10.51
C GLN A 122 0.59 -13.05 -11.99
N HIS A 123 1.14 -13.83 -12.93
CA HIS A 123 0.90 -13.68 -14.37
C HIS A 123 -0.59 -13.62 -14.75
N PRO A 124 -1.49 -14.50 -14.24
CA PRO A 124 -2.91 -14.41 -14.54
C PRO A 124 -3.54 -13.07 -14.11
N SER A 125 -3.13 -12.54 -12.95
CA SER A 125 -3.59 -11.24 -12.46
C SER A 125 -3.08 -10.10 -13.35
N HIS A 126 -1.80 -10.13 -13.74
CA HIS A 126 -1.23 -9.15 -14.67
C HIS A 126 -1.98 -9.13 -16.02
N ARG A 127 -2.26 -10.31 -16.62
CA ARG A 127 -3.05 -10.42 -17.86
C ARG A 127 -4.43 -9.77 -17.72
N ALA A 128 -5.13 -10.08 -16.62
CA ALA A 128 -6.46 -9.54 -16.37
C ALA A 128 -6.44 -8.01 -16.22
N ASN A 129 -5.46 -7.48 -15.48
CA ASN A 129 -5.31 -6.04 -15.26
C ASN A 129 -4.85 -5.30 -16.51
N ALA A 130 -3.92 -5.86 -17.30
CA ALA A 130 -3.54 -5.32 -18.60
C ALA A 130 -4.76 -5.16 -19.52
N LYS A 131 -5.59 -6.20 -19.61
CA LYS A 131 -6.84 -6.15 -20.39
C LYS A 131 -7.79 -5.08 -19.85
N ARG A 132 -8.02 -5.04 -18.54
CA ARG A 132 -8.91 -4.08 -17.88
C ARG A 132 -8.46 -2.64 -18.12
N THR A 133 -7.17 -2.36 -18.02
CA THR A 133 -6.58 -1.04 -18.27
C THR A 133 -6.78 -0.60 -19.71
N LYS A 134 -6.51 -1.49 -20.67
CA LYS A 134 -6.79 -1.22 -22.09
C LYS A 134 -8.28 -0.96 -22.35
N ASP A 135 -9.15 -1.77 -21.77
CA ASP A 135 -10.60 -1.66 -21.96
C ASP A 135 -11.20 -0.39 -21.33
N MET A 136 -10.69 0.07 -20.18
CA MET A 136 -11.28 1.19 -19.42
C MET A 136 -10.91 2.56 -19.99
N PHE A 137 -9.62 2.77 -20.30
CA PHE A 137 -9.15 4.10 -20.70
C PHE A 137 -9.21 4.32 -22.22
N HIS A 138 -9.19 3.24 -23.02
CA HIS A 138 -9.11 3.32 -24.49
C HIS A 138 -7.95 4.20 -25.01
N GLN A 139 -6.92 4.43 -24.17
CA GLN A 139 -5.71 5.20 -24.49
C GLN A 139 -4.61 4.32 -25.08
N GLU A 140 -4.69 3.01 -24.84
CA GLU A 140 -3.66 2.06 -25.24
C GLU A 140 -3.82 1.62 -26.71
N ASP A 141 -2.73 1.70 -27.46
CA ASP A 141 -2.68 1.29 -28.87
C ASP A 141 -2.96 -0.21 -29.09
N GLU A 142 -3.24 -0.60 -30.33
CA GLU A 142 -3.60 -1.98 -30.70
C GLU A 142 -2.57 -3.02 -30.25
N SER A 143 -1.28 -2.67 -30.20
CA SER A 143 -0.18 -3.56 -29.82
C SER A 143 0.04 -3.69 -28.31
N PHE A 144 -0.68 -2.95 -27.46
CA PHE A 144 -0.50 -2.99 -26.00
C PHE A 144 -0.53 -4.41 -25.40
N LEU A 145 -1.51 -5.23 -25.79
CA LEU A 145 -1.60 -6.62 -25.29
C LEU A 145 -0.53 -7.53 -25.90
N GLU A 146 -0.08 -7.25 -27.12
CA GLU A 146 1.03 -7.98 -27.75
C GLU A 146 2.34 -7.68 -27.01
N ARG A 147 2.61 -6.40 -26.69
CA ARG A 147 3.75 -5.99 -25.85
C ARG A 147 3.70 -6.65 -24.48
N TYR A 148 2.52 -6.77 -23.88
CA TYR A 148 2.35 -7.51 -22.63
C TYR A 148 2.76 -8.98 -22.76
N HIS A 149 2.34 -9.67 -23.82
CA HIS A 149 2.70 -11.07 -24.03
C HIS A 149 4.21 -11.27 -24.26
N GLU A 150 4.85 -10.35 -24.98
CA GLU A 150 6.31 -10.40 -25.17
C GLU A 150 7.06 -10.11 -23.85
N TRP A 151 6.58 -9.12 -23.08
CA TRP A 151 7.09 -8.86 -21.74
C TRP A 151 7.00 -10.11 -20.85
N GLU A 152 5.84 -10.77 -20.83
CA GLU A 152 5.61 -11.96 -20.00
C GLU A 152 6.57 -13.09 -20.36
N ARG A 153 6.82 -13.33 -21.67
CA ARG A 153 7.83 -14.29 -22.11
C ARG A 153 9.22 -13.93 -21.62
N LYS A 154 9.63 -12.67 -21.78
CA LYS A 154 10.97 -12.21 -21.35
C LYS A 154 11.14 -12.28 -19.83
N TYR A 155 10.11 -11.92 -19.08
CA TYR A 155 10.11 -12.01 -17.62
C TYR A 155 10.18 -13.47 -17.14
N ASP A 156 9.45 -14.39 -17.77
CA ASP A 156 9.53 -15.82 -17.42
C ASP A 156 10.92 -16.44 -17.72
N MET A 157 11.57 -15.99 -18.79
CA MET A 157 12.97 -16.34 -19.06
C MET A 157 13.91 -15.81 -17.97
N PHE A 158 13.72 -14.56 -17.54
CA PHE A 158 14.48 -13.99 -16.43
C PHE A 158 14.25 -14.77 -15.12
N LEU A 159 13.00 -15.08 -14.77
CA LEU A 159 12.67 -15.86 -13.58
C LEU A 159 13.29 -17.26 -13.62
N SER A 160 13.32 -17.91 -14.79
CA SER A 160 14.03 -19.19 -14.96
C SER A 160 15.53 -19.07 -14.67
N SER A 161 16.14 -17.91 -14.97
CA SER A 161 17.54 -17.66 -14.63
C SER A 161 17.74 -17.46 -13.12
N VAL A 162 16.76 -16.91 -12.40
CA VAL A 162 16.80 -16.71 -10.94
C VAL A 162 16.81 -18.04 -10.19
N GLU A 163 16.12 -19.07 -10.70
CA GLU A 163 16.11 -20.42 -10.13
C GLU A 163 17.44 -21.17 -10.31
N SER A 164 18.32 -20.69 -11.20
CA SER A 164 19.59 -21.34 -11.50
C SER A 164 20.61 -21.20 -10.37
N ASP A 165 21.44 -22.23 -10.16
CA ASP A 165 22.62 -22.18 -9.29
C ASP A 165 23.65 -21.13 -9.77
N ALA A 166 23.61 -20.76 -11.05
CA ALA A 166 24.48 -19.75 -11.63
C ALA A 166 24.02 -18.31 -11.36
N TYR A 167 22.83 -18.11 -10.78
CA TYR A 167 22.35 -16.77 -10.42
C TYR A 167 23.14 -16.22 -9.24
N GLN A 168 24.05 -15.29 -9.53
CA GLN A 168 24.87 -14.63 -8.52
C GLN A 168 24.20 -13.32 -8.09
N GLY A 169 23.55 -13.33 -6.92
CA GLY A 169 23.33 -12.11 -6.12
C GLY A 169 22.17 -11.21 -6.54
N GLY A 170 20.95 -11.63 -6.23
CA GLY A 170 19.78 -10.75 -6.20
C GLY A 170 18.89 -11.07 -5.01
N THR A 171 18.56 -10.06 -4.21
CA THR A 171 17.48 -10.12 -3.22
C THR A 171 16.13 -10.16 -3.92
N LEU A 172 15.05 -10.47 -3.19
CA LEU A 172 13.69 -10.33 -3.74
C LEU A 172 13.46 -8.94 -4.34
N LEU A 173 14.00 -7.88 -3.70
CA LEU A 173 13.96 -6.51 -4.21
C LEU A 173 14.53 -6.42 -5.63
N ASN A 174 15.67 -7.05 -5.91
CA ASN A 174 16.26 -7.00 -7.26
C ASN A 174 15.36 -7.68 -8.30
N VAL A 175 14.74 -8.80 -7.93
CA VAL A 175 13.85 -9.56 -8.84
C VAL A 175 12.57 -8.77 -9.16
N VAL A 176 11.97 -8.12 -8.16
CA VAL A 176 10.78 -7.28 -8.39
C VAL A 176 11.14 -5.96 -9.09
N SER A 177 12.31 -5.38 -8.84
CA SER A 177 12.78 -4.21 -9.58
C SER A 177 12.98 -4.50 -11.06
N GLU A 178 13.53 -5.68 -11.41
CA GLU A 178 13.68 -6.07 -12.82
C GLU A 178 12.32 -6.29 -13.50
N LYS A 179 11.33 -6.85 -12.79
CA LYS A 179 9.94 -6.96 -13.27
C LYS A 179 9.39 -5.60 -13.70
N GLU A 180 9.46 -4.60 -12.81
CA GLU A 180 8.91 -3.25 -13.04
C GLU A 180 9.72 -2.49 -14.11
N LYS A 181 11.04 -2.65 -14.14
CA LYS A 181 11.90 -2.12 -15.21
C LYS A 181 11.49 -2.68 -16.58
N LEU A 182 11.34 -4.00 -16.69
CA LEU A 182 10.91 -4.65 -17.93
C LEU A 182 9.52 -4.17 -18.36
N LEU A 183 8.56 -4.01 -17.45
CA LEU A 183 7.23 -3.49 -17.80
C LEU A 183 7.36 -2.12 -18.50
N ARG A 184 8.17 -1.22 -17.95
CA ARG A 184 8.40 0.12 -18.51
C ARG A 184 9.13 0.08 -19.84
N GLU A 185 10.14 -0.77 -20.01
CA GLU A 185 10.83 -0.97 -21.29
C GLU A 185 9.88 -1.41 -22.42
N TYR A 186 8.81 -2.13 -22.08
CA TYR A 186 7.78 -2.58 -23.01
C TYR A 186 6.62 -1.58 -23.18
N GLY A 187 6.75 -0.37 -22.61
CA GLY A 187 5.70 0.66 -22.70
C GLY A 187 4.42 0.25 -21.95
N LEU A 188 4.57 -0.44 -20.81
CA LEU A 188 3.48 -0.88 -19.93
C LEU A 188 3.66 -0.24 -18.54
N PRO A 189 3.53 1.10 -18.43
CA PRO A 189 3.94 1.83 -17.23
C PRO A 189 3.08 1.52 -16.00
N ASP A 190 1.82 1.13 -16.20
CA ASP A 190 0.90 0.76 -15.12
C ASP A 190 -0.18 -0.21 -15.61
N LEU A 191 -0.03 -1.50 -15.29
CA LEU A 191 -1.04 -2.51 -15.63
C LEU A 191 -2.30 -2.40 -14.76
N PHE A 192 -2.19 -1.85 -13.55
CA PHE A 192 -3.24 -1.84 -12.52
C PHE A 192 -4.00 -0.52 -12.45
N ARG A 193 -3.64 0.46 -13.27
CA ARG A 193 -4.27 1.78 -13.35
C ARG A 193 -5.80 1.75 -13.27
N ALA A 194 -6.45 0.85 -14.02
CA ALA A 194 -7.91 0.78 -14.05
C ALA A 194 -8.53 0.28 -12.75
N VAL A 195 -7.91 -0.73 -12.11
CA VAL A 195 -8.42 -1.23 -10.83
C VAL A 195 -8.18 -0.21 -9.72
N LYS A 196 -6.98 0.40 -9.66
CA LYS A 196 -6.66 1.47 -8.71
C LYS A 196 -7.61 2.66 -8.84
N ALA A 197 -7.86 3.14 -10.06
CA ALA A 197 -8.77 4.26 -10.29
C ALA A 197 -10.21 3.94 -9.83
N SER A 198 -10.68 2.72 -10.11
CA SER A 198 -12.02 2.29 -9.68
C SER A 198 -12.12 2.16 -8.16
N GLU A 199 -11.12 1.56 -7.52
CA GLU A 199 -11.07 1.39 -6.07
C GLU A 199 -10.91 2.71 -5.33
N ASN A 200 -10.05 3.61 -5.82
CA ASN A 200 -9.87 4.95 -5.26
C ASN A 200 -11.20 5.71 -5.25
N ALA A 201 -11.88 5.80 -6.39
CA ALA A 201 -13.16 6.50 -6.49
C ALA A 201 -14.23 5.88 -5.56
N LEU A 202 -14.32 4.55 -5.52
CA LEU A 202 -15.23 3.87 -4.59
C LEU A 202 -14.89 4.17 -3.13
N CYS A 203 -13.63 4.16 -2.75
CA CYS A 203 -13.23 4.36 -1.36
C CYS A 203 -13.38 5.82 -0.94
N SER A 204 -12.94 6.78 -1.76
CA SER A 204 -13.05 8.22 -1.47
C SER A 204 -14.49 8.69 -1.45
N ASP A 205 -15.29 8.30 -2.44
CA ASP A 205 -16.64 8.88 -2.64
C ASP A 205 -17.71 8.20 -1.77
N VAL A 206 -17.47 6.94 -1.35
CA VAL A 206 -18.49 6.11 -0.70
C VAL A 206 -18.12 5.72 0.72
N LEU A 207 -16.87 5.27 0.96
CA LEU A 207 -16.47 4.74 2.26
C LEU A 207 -15.93 5.81 3.19
N PHE A 208 -15.12 6.74 2.67
CA PHE A 208 -14.31 7.64 3.46
C PHE A 208 -15.11 8.38 4.53
N GLN A 209 -16.21 9.04 4.15
CA GLN A 209 -17.01 9.81 5.11
C GLN A 209 -17.53 8.94 6.25
N SER A 210 -18.06 7.75 5.96
CA SER A 210 -18.59 6.84 7.00
C SER A 210 -17.50 6.34 7.95
N LEU A 211 -16.31 6.01 7.42
CA LEU A 211 -15.20 5.53 8.24
C LEU A 211 -14.54 6.66 9.04
N ARG A 212 -14.53 7.89 8.51
CA ARG A 212 -14.13 9.09 9.23
C ARG A 212 -15.09 9.37 10.39
N ASP A 213 -16.40 9.28 10.17
CA ASP A 213 -17.40 9.42 11.22
C ASP A 213 -17.23 8.33 12.30
N ASP A 214 -16.91 7.09 11.94
CA ASP A 214 -16.60 6.02 12.90
C ASP A 214 -15.36 6.33 13.75
N VAL A 215 -14.33 6.96 13.18
CA VAL A 215 -13.13 7.39 13.91
C VAL A 215 -13.47 8.52 14.87
N ASP A 216 -14.22 9.53 14.42
CA ASP A 216 -14.61 10.67 15.23
C ASP A 216 -15.52 10.29 16.41
N ASN A 217 -16.39 9.29 16.22
CA ASN A 217 -17.29 8.79 17.26
C ASN A 217 -16.69 7.69 18.14
N SER A 218 -15.46 7.25 17.86
CA SER A 218 -14.79 6.23 18.66
C SER A 218 -14.28 6.79 19.98
N GLU A 219 -14.41 6.02 21.06
CA GLU A 219 -13.75 6.32 22.34
C GLU A 219 -12.22 6.29 22.24
N ASP A 220 -11.71 5.48 21.31
CA ASP A 220 -10.30 5.41 20.95
C ASP A 220 -10.15 5.59 19.43
N SER A 221 -9.99 6.85 19.02
CA SER A 221 -9.90 7.22 17.60
C SER A 221 -8.64 6.66 16.94
N LEU A 222 -7.51 6.58 17.67
CA LEU A 222 -6.27 6.01 17.17
C LEU A 222 -6.43 4.51 16.90
N LYS A 223 -7.00 3.75 17.85
CA LYS A 223 -7.32 2.34 17.64
C LYS A 223 -8.25 2.15 16.45
N SER A 224 -9.30 2.96 16.37
CA SER A 224 -10.27 2.91 15.26
C SER A 224 -9.57 3.10 13.90
N ALA A 225 -8.66 4.07 13.80
CA ALA A 225 -7.87 4.32 12.60
C ALA A 225 -6.89 3.19 12.26
N ILE A 226 -6.21 2.61 13.25
CA ILE A 226 -5.32 1.44 13.08
C ILE A 226 -6.10 0.21 12.58
N GLU A 227 -7.28 -0.05 13.13
CA GLU A 227 -8.15 -1.14 12.68
C GLU A 227 -8.62 -0.93 11.23
N ILE A 228 -8.96 0.30 10.86
CA ILE A 228 -9.34 0.66 9.48
C ILE A 228 -8.16 0.49 8.54
N ALA A 229 -6.96 0.94 8.94
CA ALA A 229 -5.72 0.74 8.19
C ALA A 229 -5.44 -0.74 7.91
N LEU A 230 -5.43 -1.58 8.94
CA LEU A 230 -5.21 -3.03 8.79
C LEU A 230 -6.32 -3.70 7.97
N ALA A 231 -7.57 -3.25 8.12
CA ALA A 231 -8.69 -3.73 7.33
C ALA A 231 -8.54 -3.33 5.85
N GLY A 232 -8.10 -2.11 5.58
CA GLY A 232 -7.78 -1.60 4.25
C GLY A 232 -6.67 -2.41 3.59
N ASN A 233 -5.58 -2.69 4.32
CA ASN A 233 -4.52 -3.54 3.82
C ASN A 233 -5.02 -4.97 3.53
N LEU A 234 -5.93 -5.52 4.34
CA LEU A 234 -6.56 -6.82 4.06
C LEU A 234 -7.53 -6.76 2.85
N PHE A 235 -8.17 -5.62 2.65
CA PHE A 235 -9.20 -5.37 1.65
C PHE A 235 -8.57 -5.13 0.27
N ASP A 236 -8.01 -6.19 -0.31
CA ASP A 236 -7.73 -6.25 -1.74
C ASP A 236 -9.04 -6.64 -2.45
N ALA A 237 -9.62 -5.78 -3.30
CA ALA A 237 -10.87 -6.11 -3.99
C ALA A 237 -10.70 -7.28 -4.98
N GLY A 238 -9.47 -7.60 -5.40
CA GLY A 238 -9.13 -8.84 -6.08
C GLY A 238 -9.27 -10.09 -5.19
N ALA A 239 -9.06 -9.92 -3.89
CA ALA A 239 -9.21 -10.93 -2.84
C ALA A 239 -10.59 -10.90 -2.15
N ALA A 240 -11.56 -10.09 -2.62
CA ALA A 240 -12.94 -10.12 -2.11
C ALA A 240 -13.56 -11.54 -2.13
N GLN A 241 -13.04 -12.46 -2.96
CA GLN A 241 -13.35 -13.89 -2.90
C GLN A 241 -12.99 -14.54 -1.55
N ALA A 242 -11.87 -14.20 -0.91
CA ALA A 242 -11.42 -14.79 0.35
C ALA A 242 -12.29 -14.34 1.54
N VAL A 243 -12.69 -13.06 1.58
CA VAL A 243 -13.56 -12.52 2.64
C VAL A 243 -14.99 -13.06 2.52
N GLN A 244 -15.53 -13.19 1.30
CA GLN A 244 -16.87 -13.76 1.09
C GLN A 244 -16.96 -15.26 1.38
N ASN A 245 -15.89 -16.02 1.13
CA ASN A 245 -15.85 -17.46 1.45
C ASN A 245 -15.86 -17.75 2.95
N VAL A 246 -15.44 -16.80 3.79
CA VAL A 246 -15.35 -16.98 5.26
C VAL A 246 -16.59 -16.43 5.98
N VAL A 247 -17.21 -15.36 5.49
CA VAL A 247 -18.27 -14.64 6.23
C VAL A 247 -19.69 -15.10 5.87
N GLY A 248 -19.89 -15.93 4.84
CA GLY A 248 -21.23 -16.47 4.60
C GLY A 248 -21.38 -17.44 3.44
N GLY A 249 -20.84 -18.67 3.59
CA GLY A 249 -21.36 -19.93 3.01
C GLY A 249 -21.74 -19.98 1.52
N SER A 250 -21.39 -18.98 0.73
CA SER A 250 -21.83 -18.80 -0.64
C SER A 250 -20.59 -18.78 -1.50
N SER A 251 -20.18 -19.94 -2.00
CA SER A 251 -19.16 -20.01 -3.04
C SER A 251 -19.70 -19.30 -4.28
N PHE A 252 -19.36 -18.02 -4.45
CA PHE A 252 -19.51 -17.36 -5.75
C PHE A 252 -18.47 -17.98 -6.69
N LYS A 253 -18.89 -19.03 -7.43
CA LYS A 253 -18.21 -19.46 -8.65
C LYS A 253 -18.45 -18.39 -9.73
N GLY A 254 -17.76 -17.26 -9.62
CA GLY A 254 -17.79 -16.18 -10.58
C GLY A 254 -16.37 -15.83 -11.00
N ASP A 255 -16.18 -15.60 -12.30
CA ASP A 255 -14.93 -15.10 -12.89
C ASP A 255 -14.34 -13.99 -12.02
N SER A 256 -13.04 -14.09 -11.73
CA SER A 256 -12.21 -13.05 -11.11
C SER A 256 -12.23 -11.69 -11.84
N ASN A 257 -12.89 -11.63 -13.01
CA ASN A 257 -13.10 -10.44 -13.82
C ASN A 257 -14.42 -9.69 -13.55
N LYS A 258 -15.23 -10.07 -12.56
CA LYS A 258 -16.53 -9.44 -12.25
C LYS A 258 -16.69 -8.91 -10.82
N PHE A 259 -15.63 -8.45 -10.17
CA PHE A 259 -15.78 -7.70 -8.92
C PHE A 259 -15.82 -6.20 -9.18
N ALA A 260 -16.98 -5.74 -9.66
CA ALA A 260 -17.45 -4.39 -9.41
C ALA A 260 -18.49 -4.52 -8.29
N PHE A 261 -18.26 -3.88 -7.14
CA PHE A 261 -19.29 -3.78 -6.10
C PHE A 261 -20.55 -3.19 -6.74
N LYS A 262 -21.68 -3.90 -6.65
CA LYS A 262 -22.90 -3.53 -7.39
C LYS A 262 -23.56 -2.27 -6.85
N ASN A 263 -23.24 -1.91 -5.61
CA ASN A 263 -23.66 -0.71 -4.92
C ASN A 263 -22.72 -0.40 -3.74
N SER A 264 -22.93 0.75 -3.11
CA SER A 264 -22.20 1.22 -1.94
C SER A 264 -22.37 0.35 -0.69
N GLU A 265 -23.53 -0.28 -0.51
CA GLU A 265 -23.85 -1.11 0.65
C GLU A 265 -23.02 -2.40 0.67
N ASP A 266 -22.86 -3.05 -0.48
CA ASP A 266 -22.03 -4.26 -0.64
C ASP A 266 -20.56 -3.98 -0.31
N LEU A 267 -20.06 -2.81 -0.71
CA LEU A 267 -18.70 -2.35 -0.42
C LEU A 267 -18.51 -2.11 1.08
N GLN A 268 -19.42 -1.36 1.72
CA GLN A 268 -19.39 -1.11 3.16
C GLN A 268 -19.46 -2.41 3.96
N PHE A 269 -20.34 -3.33 3.58
CA PHE A 269 -20.46 -4.63 4.24
C PHE A 269 -19.18 -5.45 4.13
N ALA A 270 -18.57 -5.50 2.95
CA ALA A 270 -17.32 -6.23 2.73
C ALA A 270 -16.14 -5.62 3.50
N PHE A 271 -16.08 -4.28 3.59
CA PHE A 271 -15.06 -3.60 4.38
C PHE A 271 -15.25 -3.88 5.88
N GLU A 272 -16.47 -3.75 6.40
CA GLU A 272 -16.77 -4.04 7.81
C GLU A 272 -16.49 -5.51 8.17
N ALA A 273 -16.71 -6.45 7.25
CA ALA A 273 -16.30 -7.84 7.43
C ALA A 273 -14.78 -7.99 7.64
N SER A 274 -13.98 -7.23 6.87
CA SER A 274 -12.52 -7.20 7.00
C SER A 274 -12.09 -6.56 8.33
N ARG A 275 -12.74 -5.46 8.72
CA ARG A 275 -12.51 -4.78 10.00
C ARG A 275 -12.89 -5.64 11.21
N LYS A 276 -14.00 -6.38 11.14
CA LYS A 276 -14.38 -7.37 12.17
C LYS A 276 -13.35 -8.48 12.32
N ARG A 277 -12.74 -8.92 11.22
CA ARG A 277 -11.65 -9.91 11.28
C ARG A 277 -10.47 -9.35 12.06
N VAL A 278 -10.01 -8.14 11.73
CA VAL A 278 -8.93 -7.46 12.47
C VAL A 278 -9.24 -7.38 13.96
N ARG A 279 -10.46 -6.97 14.35
CA ARG A 279 -10.89 -6.85 15.75
C ARG A 279 -10.93 -8.17 16.53
N ASN A 280 -11.28 -9.25 15.84
CA ASN A 280 -11.51 -10.56 16.47
C ASN A 280 -10.28 -11.48 16.41
N SER A 281 -9.18 -11.01 15.81
CA SER A 281 -7.95 -11.80 15.67
C SER A 281 -6.97 -11.41 16.77
N GLU A 282 -6.24 -12.39 17.29
CA GLU A 282 -5.03 -12.11 18.08
C GLU A 282 -3.95 -11.63 17.11
N TRP A 283 -3.40 -10.45 17.35
CA TRP A 283 -2.37 -9.89 16.48
C TRP A 283 -1.02 -10.52 16.81
N LEU A 284 -0.18 -10.73 15.79
CA LEU A 284 1.19 -11.20 15.97
C LEU A 284 2.01 -10.23 16.83
N CYS A 285 1.80 -8.92 16.60
CA CYS A 285 2.32 -7.84 17.41
C CYS A 285 1.19 -6.84 17.65
N ASP A 286 0.98 -6.45 18.90
CA ASP A 286 -0.03 -5.48 19.32
C ASP A 286 0.60 -4.42 20.23
N ASP A 287 1.43 -3.57 19.64
CA ASP A 287 2.09 -2.47 20.34
C ASP A 287 1.24 -1.18 20.30
N LEU A 288 -0.09 -1.32 20.25
CA LEU A 288 -1.01 -0.19 20.19
C LEU A 288 -0.96 0.65 21.47
N ASP A 289 -0.79 0.02 22.63
CA ASP A 289 -0.67 0.70 23.91
C ASP A 289 0.62 1.53 23.98
N GLU A 290 1.73 0.98 23.50
CA GLU A 290 3.01 1.66 23.34
C GLU A 290 2.88 2.83 22.35
N LEU A 291 2.26 2.63 21.19
CA LEU A 291 2.01 3.71 20.23
C LEU A 291 1.19 4.83 20.88
N ARG A 292 0.15 4.48 21.65
CA ARG A 292 -0.74 5.43 22.34
C ARG A 292 -0.01 6.20 23.45
N ALA A 293 0.92 5.57 24.15
CA ALA A 293 1.70 6.19 25.21
C ALA A 293 2.70 7.24 24.68
N ASN A 294 2.95 7.27 23.37
CA ASN A 294 3.92 8.15 22.75
C ASN A 294 3.26 9.30 21.97
N GLU A 295 3.95 10.44 21.95
CA GLU A 295 3.65 11.59 21.09
C GLU A 295 4.77 11.75 20.06
N TYR A 296 4.42 12.24 18.87
CA TYR A 296 5.35 12.35 17.76
C TYR A 296 5.23 13.72 17.12
N ASP A 297 6.36 14.41 17.00
CA ASP A 297 6.42 15.73 16.37
C ASP A 297 6.37 15.61 14.85
N ARG A 298 6.94 14.54 14.30
CA ARG A 298 7.02 14.31 12.86
C ARG A 298 6.72 12.86 12.55
N VAL A 299 5.93 12.65 11.50
CA VAL A 299 5.55 11.31 11.05
C VAL A 299 5.78 11.18 9.55
N CYS A 300 6.39 10.09 9.11
CA CYS A 300 6.40 9.67 7.70
C CYS A 300 5.60 8.38 7.57
N VAL A 301 4.54 8.38 6.76
CA VAL A 301 3.71 7.21 6.47
C VAL A 301 4.00 6.76 5.05
N PHE A 302 4.74 5.66 4.89
CA PHE A 302 5.01 5.07 3.58
C PHE A 302 3.87 4.13 3.19
N CYS A 303 2.93 4.64 2.38
CA CYS A 303 1.71 3.95 1.99
C CYS A 303 1.98 2.77 1.04
N ASP A 304 1.16 1.71 1.15
CA ASP A 304 1.21 0.53 0.30
C ASP A 304 0.24 0.65 -0.89
N ASN A 305 -0.99 0.13 -0.78
CA ASN A 305 -1.91 0.02 -1.90
C ASN A 305 -2.82 1.24 -2.08
N ALA A 306 -3.36 1.38 -3.29
CA ALA A 306 -4.50 2.26 -3.56
C ALA A 306 -5.80 1.75 -2.91
N GLY A 307 -6.88 2.53 -3.00
CA GLY A 307 -8.21 2.15 -2.54
C GLY A 307 -8.37 2.19 -1.02
N ALA A 308 -8.82 1.08 -0.44
CA ALA A 308 -9.18 1.00 0.97
C ALA A 308 -7.96 1.10 1.91
N ASP A 309 -6.78 0.73 1.41
CA ASP A 309 -5.53 0.78 2.16
C ASP A 309 -5.08 2.24 2.37
N VAL A 310 -4.89 3.01 1.29
CA VAL A 310 -4.58 4.44 1.38
C VAL A 310 -5.67 5.25 2.10
N LEU A 311 -6.94 4.83 2.03
CA LEU A 311 -8.01 5.39 2.87
C LEU A 311 -7.68 5.27 4.36
N GLY A 312 -7.32 4.06 4.80
CA GLY A 312 -6.96 3.79 6.18
C GLY A 312 -5.70 4.55 6.60
N MET A 313 -4.67 4.61 5.74
CA MET A 313 -3.47 5.42 5.99
C MET A 313 -3.79 6.91 6.09
N THR A 314 -4.74 7.43 5.29
CA THR A 314 -5.18 8.82 5.35
C THR A 314 -5.83 9.14 6.69
N LEU A 315 -6.71 8.27 7.18
CA LEU A 315 -7.33 8.43 8.51
C LEU A 315 -6.32 8.28 9.64
N LEU A 316 -5.35 7.36 9.53
CA LEU A 316 -4.27 7.24 10.50
C LEU A 316 -3.40 8.51 10.54
N ALA A 317 -3.03 9.06 9.37
CA ALA A 317 -2.28 10.31 9.29
C ALA A 317 -3.03 11.48 9.92
N ARG A 318 -4.36 11.57 9.69
CA ARG A 318 -5.24 12.55 10.34
C ARG A 318 -5.17 12.45 11.86
N GLU A 319 -5.33 11.24 12.42
CA GLU A 319 -5.32 11.03 13.87
C GLU A 319 -3.93 11.29 14.48
N LEU A 320 -2.86 10.85 13.83
CA LEU A 320 -1.49 11.13 14.29
C LEU A 320 -1.19 12.63 14.28
N ALA A 321 -1.62 13.36 13.25
CA ALA A 321 -1.53 14.81 13.20
C ALA A 321 -2.36 15.46 14.33
N LYS A 322 -3.58 14.98 14.59
CA LYS A 322 -4.50 15.53 15.60
C LYS A 322 -3.97 15.39 17.03
N ARG A 323 -3.31 14.27 17.35
CA ARG A 323 -2.88 13.93 18.72
C ARG A 323 -1.84 14.88 19.30
N THR A 324 -0.85 15.29 18.52
CA THR A 324 0.29 16.05 19.04
C THR A 324 0.29 17.48 18.51
N LYS A 325 0.35 18.46 19.41
CA LYS A 325 0.30 19.88 19.03
C LYS A 325 1.51 20.25 18.19
N GLY A 326 1.27 20.75 16.98
CA GLY A 326 2.34 21.12 16.05
C GLY A 326 2.97 19.94 15.31
N ALA A 327 2.42 18.73 15.48
CA ALA A 327 2.87 17.58 14.71
C ALA A 327 2.64 17.78 13.22
N LYS A 328 3.57 17.28 12.40
CA LYS A 328 3.40 17.22 10.95
C LYS A 328 3.56 15.81 10.45
N VAL A 329 2.74 15.45 9.47
CA VAL A 329 2.68 14.11 8.89
C VAL A 329 2.94 14.22 7.40
N ALA A 330 3.78 13.33 6.87
CA ALA A 330 3.95 13.13 5.44
C ALA A 330 3.32 11.78 5.06
N LEU A 331 2.32 11.78 4.18
CA LEU A 331 1.89 10.58 3.45
C LEU A 331 2.81 10.45 2.23
N VAL A 332 3.46 9.30 2.11
CA VAL A 332 4.53 9.07 1.14
C VAL A 332 4.15 7.90 0.24
N ALA A 333 4.04 8.15 -1.07
CA ALA A 333 3.60 7.19 -2.06
C ALA A 333 4.71 6.89 -3.08
N ASN A 334 4.52 5.88 -3.94
CA ASN A 334 5.48 5.58 -5.00
C ASN A 334 5.54 6.71 -6.04
N GLU A 335 6.70 6.90 -6.66
CA GLU A 335 6.82 7.81 -7.80
C GLU A 335 6.19 7.19 -9.05
N LEU A 336 6.51 5.90 -9.28
CA LEU A 336 6.02 5.14 -10.42
C LEU A 336 5.23 3.93 -9.96
N ALA A 337 4.25 3.52 -10.77
CA ALA A 337 3.42 2.37 -10.46
C ALA A 337 4.24 1.09 -10.30
N ALA A 338 3.81 0.26 -9.35
CA ALA A 338 4.27 -1.11 -9.13
C ALA A 338 3.11 -1.90 -8.55
N LEU A 339 2.59 -2.87 -9.30
CA LEU A 339 1.28 -3.50 -8.99
C LEU A 339 0.19 -2.45 -8.66
N ASN A 340 -0.61 -2.70 -7.62
CA ASN A 340 -1.68 -1.84 -7.13
C ASN A 340 -1.21 -0.83 -6.06
N ASP A 341 0.11 -0.66 -5.88
CA ASP A 341 0.64 0.37 -5.00
C ASP A 341 0.18 1.77 -5.43
N VAL A 342 -0.13 2.61 -4.45
CA VAL A 342 -0.53 3.99 -4.71
C VAL A 342 0.68 4.81 -5.15
N THR A 343 0.51 5.54 -6.27
CA THR A 343 1.50 6.54 -6.71
C THR A 343 1.18 7.91 -6.13
N ILE A 344 2.17 8.82 -6.10
CA ILE A 344 1.98 10.19 -5.58
C ILE A 344 0.86 10.94 -6.33
N ASN A 345 0.74 10.77 -7.64
CA ASN A 345 -0.33 11.41 -8.42
C ASN A 345 -1.71 10.87 -8.01
N GLU A 346 -1.83 9.55 -7.81
CA GLU A 346 -3.08 8.92 -7.37
C GLU A 346 -3.42 9.29 -5.92
N LEU A 347 -2.41 9.43 -5.05
CA LEU A 347 -2.58 9.90 -3.68
C LEU A 347 -3.09 11.34 -3.65
N GLU A 348 -2.54 12.25 -4.46
CA GLU A 348 -3.01 13.65 -4.56
C GLU A 348 -4.48 13.71 -5.01
N GLU A 349 -4.84 12.92 -6.03
CA GLU A 349 -6.23 12.85 -6.51
C GLU A 349 -7.19 12.28 -5.46
N PHE A 350 -6.80 11.20 -4.80
CA PHE A 350 -7.58 10.56 -3.74
C PHE A 350 -7.76 11.48 -2.53
N TYR A 351 -6.67 12.11 -2.07
CA TYR A 351 -6.67 12.98 -0.91
C TYR A 351 -7.54 14.22 -1.13
N ARG A 352 -7.51 14.81 -2.34
CA ARG A 352 -8.38 15.95 -2.69
C ARG A 352 -9.86 15.66 -2.45
N VAL A 353 -10.33 14.47 -2.78
CA VAL A 353 -11.73 14.08 -2.51
C VAL A 353 -11.96 13.90 -1.00
N CYS A 354 -11.00 13.32 -0.29
CA CYS A 354 -11.10 13.15 1.16
C CYS A 354 -11.19 14.50 1.90
N GLU A 355 -10.49 15.55 1.43
CA GLU A 355 -10.58 16.91 1.95
C GLU A 355 -12.00 17.49 1.85
N GLU A 356 -12.69 17.25 0.73
CA GLU A 356 -14.09 17.69 0.56
C GLU A 356 -15.03 17.06 1.59
N HIS A 357 -14.72 15.83 2.03
CA HIS A 357 -15.47 15.10 3.04
C HIS A 357 -15.00 15.37 4.49
N ASP A 358 -13.87 16.05 4.69
CA ASP A 358 -13.31 16.39 6.00
C ASP A 358 -12.61 17.76 6.00
N PRO A 359 -13.38 18.85 5.83
CA PRO A 359 -12.83 20.20 5.77
C PRO A 359 -12.25 20.68 7.10
N GLU A 360 -12.72 20.12 8.23
CA GLU A 360 -12.27 20.52 9.57
C GLU A 360 -10.83 20.07 9.86
N TYR A 361 -10.44 18.90 9.34
CA TYR A 361 -9.12 18.33 9.58
C TYR A 361 -8.30 18.20 8.30
N LEU A 362 -8.65 17.32 7.37
CA LEU A 362 -7.79 17.02 6.21
C LEU A 362 -7.51 18.26 5.35
N GLN A 363 -8.54 19.03 4.99
CA GLN A 363 -8.37 20.25 4.20
C GLN A 363 -7.53 21.28 4.96
N LEU A 364 -7.91 21.59 6.21
CA LEU A 364 -7.17 22.52 7.07
C LEU A 364 -5.70 22.10 7.25
N TYR A 365 -5.45 20.81 7.42
CA TYR A 365 -4.12 20.24 7.64
C TYR A 365 -3.25 20.31 6.39
N ARG A 366 -3.85 20.19 5.20
CA ARG A 366 -3.13 20.43 3.95
C ARG A 366 -2.79 21.90 3.78
N GLU A 367 -3.77 22.78 3.97
CA GLU A 367 -3.62 24.24 3.79
C GLU A 367 -2.58 24.85 4.73
N ASN A 368 -2.49 24.39 5.97
CA ASN A 368 -1.52 24.88 6.95
C ASN A 368 -0.20 24.09 6.98
N GLY A 369 -0.02 23.12 6.07
CA GLY A 369 1.21 22.31 5.97
C GLY A 369 1.42 21.30 7.10
N LYS A 370 0.36 20.95 7.83
CA LYS A 370 0.37 19.87 8.84
C LYS A 370 0.38 18.48 8.20
N ILE A 371 -0.26 18.31 7.04
CA ILE A 371 -0.15 17.10 6.21
C ILE A 371 0.51 17.44 4.87
N ALA A 372 1.61 16.76 4.57
CA ALA A 372 2.27 16.77 3.28
C ALA A 372 2.01 15.45 2.54
N LEU A 373 1.99 15.51 1.21
CA LEU A 373 1.89 14.36 0.32
C LEU A 373 3.18 14.39 -0.51
N LEU A 374 3.94 13.30 -0.51
CA LEU A 374 5.30 13.29 -1.04
C LEU A 374 5.57 12.03 -1.88
N SER A 375 6.40 12.19 -2.91
CA SER A 375 6.99 11.06 -3.61
C SER A 375 8.08 10.41 -2.75
N SER A 376 8.05 9.08 -2.67
CA SER A 376 9.13 8.28 -2.09
C SER A 376 10.33 8.11 -3.04
N GLY A 377 10.17 8.46 -4.32
CA GLY A 377 11.11 8.11 -5.39
C GLY A 377 11.15 6.61 -5.73
N GLN A 378 10.27 5.80 -5.13
CA GLN A 378 10.24 4.36 -5.37
C GLN A 378 9.38 4.00 -6.57
N ALA A 379 9.70 2.84 -7.14
CA ALA A 379 9.07 2.30 -8.33
C ALA A 379 8.92 0.77 -8.21
N SER A 380 8.73 0.29 -6.98
CA SER A 380 8.75 -1.11 -6.55
C SER A 380 7.68 -1.36 -5.49
N THR A 381 7.22 -2.62 -5.37
CA THR A 381 6.30 -3.08 -4.32
C THR A 381 6.97 -3.21 -2.94
N LEU A 382 8.29 -3.03 -2.90
CA LEU A 382 9.14 -3.07 -1.73
C LEU A 382 9.77 -1.70 -1.54
N LEU A 383 10.09 -1.34 -0.29
CA LEU A 383 10.64 -0.03 0.05
C LEU A 383 12.13 -0.14 0.38
N ASN A 384 12.96 0.53 -0.43
CA ASN A 384 14.39 0.64 -0.20
C ASN A 384 14.74 1.98 0.48
N LEU A 385 14.88 1.99 1.81
CA LEU A 385 15.26 3.21 2.54
C LEU A 385 16.73 3.63 2.32
N ASN A 386 17.57 2.82 1.64
CA ASN A 386 18.90 3.26 1.22
C ASN A 386 18.89 4.16 -0.03
N ALA A 387 17.76 4.24 -0.73
CA ALA A 387 17.66 4.95 -1.99
C ALA A 387 16.27 5.59 -2.13
N THR A 388 15.92 6.51 -1.23
CA THR A 388 14.70 7.31 -1.30
C THR A 388 14.88 8.55 -2.17
N GLY A 389 13.78 9.03 -2.75
CA GLY A 389 13.73 10.19 -3.63
C GLY A 389 13.96 11.51 -2.92
N LYS A 390 14.22 12.55 -3.72
CA LYS A 390 14.54 13.89 -3.25
C LYS A 390 13.43 14.53 -2.42
N ASP A 391 12.16 14.38 -2.82
CA ASP A 391 11.02 15.02 -2.15
C ASP A 391 10.91 14.66 -0.67
N ILE A 392 10.90 13.36 -0.36
CA ILE A 392 10.86 12.89 1.01
C ILE A 392 12.16 13.23 1.76
N ASN A 393 13.32 13.12 1.12
CA ASN A 393 14.60 13.39 1.77
C ASN A 393 14.75 14.88 2.15
N ASP A 394 14.35 15.78 1.26
CA ASP A 394 14.41 17.22 1.51
C ASP A 394 13.35 17.65 2.53
N TRP A 395 12.16 17.04 2.50
CA TRP A 395 11.15 17.29 3.53
C TRP A 395 11.64 16.88 4.90
N VAL A 396 12.21 15.68 5.05
CA VAL A 396 12.75 15.20 6.32
C VAL A 396 13.89 16.08 6.81
N LYS A 397 14.88 16.41 5.95
CA LYS A 397 16.00 17.29 6.32
C LYS A 397 15.49 18.66 6.80
N ARG A 398 14.53 19.25 6.09
CA ARG A 398 13.95 20.54 6.44
C ARG A 398 13.22 20.47 7.77
N GLU A 399 12.38 19.46 7.99
CA GLU A 399 11.65 19.31 9.25
C GLU A 399 12.57 18.97 10.44
N ASP A 400 13.61 18.16 10.24
CA ASP A 400 14.59 17.82 11.29
C ASP A 400 15.50 19.01 11.64
N THR A 401 15.71 19.95 10.69
CA THR A 401 16.56 21.13 10.89
C THR A 401 15.78 22.33 11.45
N VAL A 402 14.61 22.64 10.88
CA VAL A 402 13.83 23.85 11.22
C VAL A 402 13.20 23.79 12.62
N GLY A 403 13.17 22.60 13.23
CA GLY A 403 12.73 22.40 14.61
C GLY A 403 13.61 21.46 15.43
N GLY A 404 14.89 21.26 15.05
CA GLY A 404 15.78 20.20 15.58
C GLY A 404 16.01 20.17 17.09
N VAL A 405 15.45 21.14 17.81
CA VAL A 405 15.28 21.16 19.26
C VAL A 405 13.91 21.78 19.58
N ASP A 406 13.11 21.13 20.41
CA ASP A 406 11.91 21.72 21.01
C ASP A 406 12.28 22.95 21.87
N MET A 407 11.29 23.66 22.41
CA MET A 407 11.56 24.84 23.26
C MET A 407 12.44 24.52 24.50
N GLU A 408 12.65 23.25 24.83
CA GLU A 408 13.47 22.75 25.93
C GLU A 408 14.85 22.19 25.50
N GLY A 409 15.18 22.19 24.20
CA GLY A 409 16.46 21.67 23.71
C GLY A 409 16.46 20.16 23.41
N LYS A 410 15.31 19.49 23.33
CA LYS A 410 15.21 18.05 22.94
C LYS A 410 15.00 17.90 21.44
N LYS A 411 15.68 16.93 20.84
CA LYS A 411 15.46 16.58 19.43
C LYS A 411 14.01 16.15 19.19
N LEU A 412 13.42 16.57 18.06
CA LEU A 412 12.07 16.16 17.66
C LEU A 412 11.94 14.65 17.70
N LYS A 413 10.80 14.15 18.17
CA LYS A 413 10.48 12.73 18.14
C LYS A 413 9.80 12.37 16.83
N TRP A 414 10.37 11.39 16.13
CA TRP A 414 9.93 10.96 14.82
C TRP A 414 9.24 9.60 14.86
N LEU A 415 8.22 9.41 14.03
CA LEU A 415 7.61 8.12 13.73
C LEU A 415 7.73 7.82 12.23
N VAL A 416 8.21 6.64 11.88
CA VAL A 416 8.18 6.11 10.51
C VAL A 416 7.18 4.97 10.48
N VAL A 417 6.04 5.17 9.83
CA VAL A 417 5.03 4.14 9.61
C VAL A 417 5.32 3.46 8.28
N LEU A 418 5.45 2.14 8.33
CA LEU A 418 5.69 1.26 7.18
C LEU A 418 4.46 0.40 6.97
N ASP A 419 3.69 0.76 5.94
CA ASP A 419 2.42 0.12 5.58
C ASP A 419 2.64 -1.12 4.70
N GLY A 420 1.85 -2.16 4.96
CA GLY A 420 1.73 -3.33 4.09
C GLY A 420 2.87 -4.34 4.13
N MET A 421 2.60 -5.55 3.65
CA MET A 421 3.53 -6.69 3.73
C MET A 421 4.86 -6.40 3.04
N GLY A 422 4.84 -5.79 1.85
CA GLY A 422 6.04 -5.54 1.06
C GLY A 422 7.00 -4.58 1.77
N ARG A 423 6.51 -3.39 2.11
CA ARG A 423 7.32 -2.32 2.72
C ARG A 423 7.66 -2.61 4.17
N SER A 424 6.76 -3.26 4.90
CA SER A 424 6.88 -3.45 6.35
C SER A 424 7.53 -4.78 6.73
N LEU A 425 7.09 -5.89 6.15
CA LEU A 425 7.53 -7.22 6.55
C LEU A 425 8.66 -7.74 5.68
N GLU A 426 8.58 -7.53 4.36
CA GLU A 426 9.51 -8.14 3.41
C GLU A 426 10.82 -7.38 3.28
N SER A 427 10.80 -6.03 3.31
CA SER A 427 12.00 -5.20 3.15
C SER A 427 12.49 -4.51 4.42
N ASN A 428 11.65 -4.29 5.44
CA ASN A 428 11.98 -3.42 6.58
C ASN A 428 11.52 -3.93 7.96
N TRP A 429 11.44 -5.24 8.15
CA TRP A 429 10.94 -5.85 9.39
C TRP A 429 11.72 -5.42 10.65
N GLU A 430 13.03 -5.21 10.51
CA GLU A 430 13.93 -4.83 11.60
C GLU A 430 14.46 -3.39 11.44
N CYS A 431 13.75 -2.54 10.70
CA CYS A 431 14.19 -1.17 10.42
C CYS A 431 14.45 -0.34 11.70
N GLY A 432 13.74 -0.61 12.79
CA GLY A 432 13.96 0.06 14.09
C GLY A 432 15.42 0.03 14.55
N LYS A 433 16.15 -1.06 14.31
CA LYS A 433 17.57 -1.20 14.70
C LYS A 433 18.50 -0.22 14.00
N TYR A 434 18.06 0.38 12.91
CA TYR A 434 18.89 1.17 12.02
C TYR A 434 18.42 2.62 11.84
N VAL A 435 17.46 3.07 12.64
CA VAL A 435 17.06 4.48 12.68
C VAL A 435 17.77 5.22 13.81
N GLN A 436 17.84 6.54 13.69
CA GLN A 436 18.42 7.39 14.73
C GLN A 436 17.67 7.23 16.08
N PRO A 437 18.31 7.47 17.25
CA PRO A 437 17.76 7.13 18.57
C PRO A 437 16.44 7.81 19.00
N HIS A 438 15.99 8.81 18.28
CA HIS A 438 14.78 9.60 18.54
C HIS A 438 13.64 9.26 17.54
N VAL A 439 13.85 8.21 16.74
CA VAL A 439 12.93 7.73 15.71
C VAL A 439 12.37 6.39 16.17
N ASP A 440 11.05 6.29 16.23
CA ASP A 440 10.35 5.01 16.31
C ASP A 440 9.89 4.60 14.91
N VAL A 441 9.80 3.30 14.67
CA VAL A 441 9.30 2.67 13.44
C VAL A 441 8.07 1.84 13.79
N LEU A 442 6.94 2.13 13.15
CA LEU A 442 5.73 1.35 13.23
C LEU A 442 5.61 0.48 11.99
N ASN A 443 5.81 -0.82 12.15
CA ASN A 443 5.46 -1.81 11.14
C ASN A 443 3.96 -2.13 11.25
N LEU A 444 3.17 -1.71 10.26
CA LEU A 444 1.73 -1.90 10.23
C LEU A 444 1.33 -2.70 8.99
N ALA A 445 0.96 -3.97 9.16
CA ALA A 445 0.73 -4.86 8.02
C ALA A 445 -0.13 -6.08 8.36
N MET A 446 -0.59 -6.77 7.32
CA MET A 446 -1.15 -8.12 7.40
C MET A 446 -0.16 -9.13 6.80
N VAL A 447 -0.01 -10.30 7.41
CA VAL A 447 0.81 -11.39 6.85
C VAL A 447 0.04 -12.07 5.70
N LYS A 448 0.36 -11.77 4.44
CA LYS A 448 -0.41 -12.27 3.28
C LYS A 448 0.23 -13.47 2.54
N SER A 449 1.37 -13.98 3.01
CA SER A 449 2.06 -15.09 2.35
C SER A 449 2.63 -16.11 3.33
N GLU A 450 2.61 -17.37 2.90
CA GLU A 450 3.14 -18.51 3.64
C GLU A 450 4.64 -18.39 3.97
N ILE A 451 5.40 -17.73 3.08
CA ILE A 451 6.84 -17.49 3.29
C ILE A 451 7.04 -16.53 4.47
N ASN A 452 6.27 -15.44 4.54
CA ASN A 452 6.33 -14.51 5.67
C ASN A 452 5.79 -15.14 6.94
N ALA A 453 4.68 -15.87 6.87
CA ALA A 453 4.10 -16.58 8.00
C ALA A 453 5.14 -17.51 8.66
N LYS A 454 5.81 -18.35 7.87
CA LYS A 454 6.87 -19.24 8.37
C LYS A 454 8.07 -18.47 8.92
N ARG A 455 8.54 -17.42 8.24
CA ARG A 455 9.69 -16.61 8.69
C ARG A 455 9.41 -15.94 10.04
N LEU A 456 8.19 -15.46 10.25
CA LEU A 456 7.78 -14.71 11.42
C LEU A 456 7.23 -15.60 12.55
N GLY A 457 7.05 -16.89 12.32
CA GLY A 457 6.37 -17.78 13.27
C GLY A 457 4.88 -17.45 13.46
N ALA A 458 4.26 -16.92 12.40
CA ALA A 458 2.89 -16.41 12.37
C ALA A 458 1.98 -17.28 11.49
N ASN A 459 0.68 -16.98 11.48
CA ASN A 459 -0.29 -17.50 10.53
C ASN A 459 -0.53 -16.49 9.39
N VAL A 460 -0.99 -16.99 8.24
CA VAL A 460 -1.49 -16.13 7.19
C VAL A 460 -2.72 -15.37 7.71
N TYR A 461 -2.73 -14.07 7.46
CA TYR A 461 -3.66 -13.05 7.92
C TYR A 461 -3.53 -12.63 9.38
N ASP A 462 -2.44 -12.97 10.07
CA ASP A 462 -2.13 -12.32 11.34
C ASP A 462 -1.85 -10.82 11.09
N CYS A 463 -2.39 -9.99 11.98
CA CYS A 463 -2.16 -8.56 12.01
C CYS A 463 -0.83 -8.25 12.69
N VAL A 464 -0.15 -7.20 12.22
CA VAL A 464 1.07 -6.68 12.82
C VAL A 464 0.87 -5.20 13.10
N CYS A 465 0.96 -4.82 14.37
CA CYS A 465 1.18 -3.47 14.85
C CYS A 465 2.43 -3.54 15.75
N LYS A 466 3.62 -3.37 15.15
CA LYS A 466 4.90 -3.51 15.85
C LYS A 466 5.61 -2.16 15.92
N LEU A 467 5.85 -1.66 17.12
CA LEU A 467 6.66 -0.48 17.36
C LEU A 467 8.09 -0.89 17.70
N SER A 468 9.07 -0.32 17.00
CA SER A 468 10.48 -0.64 17.21
C SER A 468 11.35 0.59 17.08
N ASN A 469 12.52 0.59 17.73
CA ASN A 469 13.53 1.64 17.59
C ASN A 469 14.92 1.04 17.79
N SER A 470 15.94 1.89 17.84
CA SER A 470 17.34 1.46 17.93
C SER A 470 17.81 1.13 19.36
N ARG A 471 16.91 1.10 20.34
CA ARG A 471 17.25 0.86 21.76
C ARG A 471 16.96 -0.57 22.20
#